data_AF-A0A6P3FX86-F1
#
_entry.id   AF-A0A6P3FX86-F1
#
_cell.length_a   1.000
_cell.length_b   1.000
_cell.length_c   1.000
_cell.angle_alpha   90.00
_cell.angle_beta   90.00
_cell.angle_gamma   90.00
#
_symmetry.space_group_name_H-M   'P 1'
#
loop_
_entity.id
_entity.type
_entity.pdbx_description
1 polymer ?
#
loop_
_entity_poly.entity_id
_entity_poly.type
_entity_poly.pdbx_seq_one_letter_code
_entity_poly.pdbx_strand_id
1 'polypeptide(L)'
;MSTRETFNPESYELDKSFRLTRFTELKGTGCKVPQDVLQKLLESLQENHFQEDEQFLGAVMPRLGIGMDTCVIPLRHGGLSLVQTTDYIYPIVDDPYMMVSWTQCVYITRIACANVLSDLYAMGVTECDNMLMLLGVSNKMTDRERDKVMPLIIQGFKDAAEEAGTSVTGGQTVLNPWIVLGGVATTVCQPNEFIMPDNAVPGDVLVLTKPLGTQVAVAVHQWLDIPEKWNKIKLVVTQEDVELAYQEAMMNMARLNRTAAGLMHTFNAHAATDITGFGILGHAQNLAKQQRNEVSFVIHNLPVLAKMAAVSKACGNMFGLMHGTCPETSGGLLICLPREQAARFCAEIKSPKYGEGHQAWIIGIVEKGNRTARIIDKPRIIEVAPQVATQNVNPTPGMKGEWMVTDCHQVESSGRGPPELLESASCCGCQFCCSALEGAGSRNGSAGFPGPAGFPAGSTCSRVAPSLGPRCPGASPLQSFKSPGCGSWQLKWAQSTGKLIAGERTPPRVLKCTKQAHKCKGTA
;
A
#
# COMPACT_ATOMS: atom_id res chain seq x y z
N MET A 1 1.80 -13.94 -27.27
CA MET A 1 2.62 -12.72 -27.10
C MET A 1 1.80 -11.53 -27.58
N SER A 2 1.18 -10.79 -26.66
CA SER A 2 0.77 -9.42 -26.95
C SER A 2 1.91 -8.54 -26.45
N THR A 3 2.63 -7.89 -27.35
CA THR A 3 3.70 -6.95 -26.98
C THR A 3 3.05 -5.75 -26.28
N ARG A 4 3.45 -5.50 -25.03
CA ARG A 4 2.96 -4.36 -24.24
C ARG A 4 3.34 -3.07 -24.98
N GLU A 5 2.37 -2.23 -25.34
CA GLU A 5 2.66 -0.93 -25.95
C GLU A 5 3.13 0.05 -24.88
N THR A 6 4.39 0.49 -25.01
CA THR A 6 5.03 1.53 -24.19
C THR A 6 4.47 2.91 -24.52
N PHE A 7 4.58 3.90 -23.62
CA PHE A 7 4.19 5.28 -23.94
C PHE A 7 4.87 5.77 -25.22
N ASN A 8 4.08 6.21 -26.19
CA ASN A 8 4.56 6.86 -27.40
C ASN A 8 4.23 8.36 -27.36
N PRO A 9 5.22 9.28 -27.31
CA PRO A 9 4.97 10.71 -27.41
C PRO A 9 4.10 11.11 -28.62
N GLU A 10 4.29 10.43 -29.76
CA GLU A 10 3.61 10.75 -31.02
C GLU A 10 2.09 10.54 -30.92
N SER A 11 1.61 9.59 -30.10
CA SER A 11 0.15 9.36 -29.89
C SER A 11 -0.52 10.45 -29.05
N TYR A 12 0.25 11.29 -28.36
CA TYR A 12 -0.23 12.47 -27.62
C TYR A 12 0.08 13.79 -28.36
N GLU A 13 0.51 13.68 -29.62
CA GLU A 13 1.00 14.78 -30.47
C GLU A 13 2.26 15.50 -29.94
N LEU A 14 3.08 14.81 -29.13
CA LEU A 14 4.35 15.33 -28.63
C LEU A 14 5.50 14.91 -29.57
N ASP A 15 6.62 15.63 -29.51
CA ASP A 15 7.82 15.26 -30.24
C ASP A 15 8.32 13.86 -29.81
N LYS A 16 8.79 13.05 -30.75
CA LYS A 16 9.34 11.72 -30.49
C LYS A 16 10.51 11.69 -29.49
N SER A 17 11.23 12.82 -29.39
CA SER A 17 12.31 13.07 -28.43
C SER A 17 11.82 13.53 -27.04
N PHE A 18 10.52 13.59 -26.80
CA PHE A 18 9.96 13.86 -25.48
C PHE A 18 10.36 12.76 -24.48
N ARG A 19 10.75 13.19 -23.29
CA ARG A 19 11.24 12.38 -22.18
C ARG A 19 10.85 13.09 -20.89
N LEU A 20 10.06 12.47 -20.02
CA LEU A 20 9.63 13.12 -18.78
C LEU A 20 10.82 13.35 -17.83
N THR A 21 11.82 12.46 -17.86
CA THR A 21 13.04 12.55 -17.02
C THR A 21 14.03 13.60 -17.51
N ARG A 22 13.73 14.34 -18.59
CA ARG A 22 14.48 15.53 -19.02
C ARG A 22 14.18 16.76 -18.15
N PHE A 23 13.04 16.75 -17.44
CA PHE A 23 12.63 17.83 -16.55
C PHE A 23 13.11 17.60 -15.10
N THR A 24 14.23 16.89 -14.91
CA THR A 24 15.00 16.81 -13.67
C THR A 24 16.46 16.47 -13.99
N GLU A 25 17.39 16.95 -13.15
CA GLU A 25 18.83 16.74 -13.33
C GLU A 25 19.44 15.81 -12.26
N LEU A 26 18.77 15.65 -11.11
CA LEU A 26 19.22 14.78 -10.02
C LEU A 26 19.00 13.31 -10.38
N LYS A 27 20.08 12.57 -10.61
CA LYS A 27 20.06 11.17 -11.07
C LYS A 27 21.20 10.37 -10.41
N GLY A 28 20.89 9.17 -9.90
CA GLY A 28 21.89 8.21 -9.40
C GLY A 28 21.86 7.99 -7.89
N THR A 29 22.20 9.01 -7.10
CA THR A 29 22.28 8.94 -5.61
C THR A 29 21.02 9.45 -4.91
N GLY A 30 19.90 9.54 -5.62
CA GLY A 30 18.64 10.07 -5.09
C GLY A 30 18.62 11.60 -4.99
N CYS A 31 17.48 12.13 -4.54
CA CYS A 31 17.23 13.59 -4.48
C CYS A 31 17.01 14.11 -3.05
N LYS A 32 16.90 13.23 -2.04
CA LYS A 32 16.75 13.63 -0.64
C LYS A 32 18.08 14.20 -0.11
N VAL A 33 18.00 15.24 0.73
CA VAL A 33 19.17 15.75 1.47
C VAL A 33 19.71 14.61 2.35
N PRO A 34 21.04 14.37 2.42
CA PRO A 34 21.61 13.29 3.22
C PRO A 34 21.14 13.33 4.68
N GLN A 35 20.87 12.16 5.26
CA GLN A 35 20.22 12.03 6.57
C GLN A 35 20.96 12.78 7.69
N ASP A 36 22.28 12.77 7.68
CA ASP A 36 23.13 13.45 8.68
C ASP A 36 23.16 14.98 8.51
N VAL A 37 22.90 15.49 7.31
CA VAL A 37 22.74 16.91 7.00
C VAL A 37 21.33 17.36 7.37
N LEU A 38 20.32 16.56 7.02
CA LEU A 38 18.92 16.82 7.36
C LEU A 38 18.70 16.90 8.87
N GLN A 39 19.28 15.97 9.64
CA GLN A 39 19.17 15.97 11.11
C GLN A 39 19.70 17.28 11.72
N LYS A 40 20.87 17.77 11.25
CA LYS A 40 21.46 19.04 11.71
C LYS A 40 20.60 20.27 11.35
N LEU A 41 19.98 20.26 10.19
CA LEU A 41 19.11 21.37 9.74
C LEU A 41 17.80 21.47 10.54
N LEU A 42 17.40 20.40 11.24
CA LEU A 42 16.13 20.31 11.98
C LEU A 42 16.30 20.43 13.51
N GLU A 43 17.52 20.64 14.02
CA GLU A 43 17.82 20.71 15.47
C GLU A 43 16.92 21.71 16.21
N SER A 44 16.71 22.91 15.67
CA SER A 44 15.86 23.96 16.29
C SER A 44 14.37 23.63 16.33
N LEU A 45 13.89 22.67 15.52
CA LEU A 45 12.53 22.15 15.61
C LEU A 45 12.40 21.06 16.68
N GLN A 46 13.50 20.38 17.02
CA GLN A 46 13.55 19.39 18.10
C GLN A 46 13.64 20.06 19.48
N GLU A 47 14.31 21.21 19.58
CA GLU A 47 14.39 21.99 20.83
C GLU A 47 13.03 22.45 21.38
N ASN A 48 12.02 22.61 20.50
CA ASN A 48 10.66 23.02 20.87
C ASN A 48 9.81 21.83 21.35
N HIS A 49 10.25 21.17 22.42
CA HIS A 49 9.44 20.20 23.16
C HIS A 49 8.20 20.88 23.76
N PHE A 50 7.07 20.79 23.05
CA PHE A 50 5.75 20.83 23.71
C PHE A 50 5.77 19.79 24.82
N GLN A 51 5.44 20.22 26.04
CA GLN A 51 5.70 19.47 27.27
C GLN A 51 5.27 18.01 27.16
N GLU A 52 6.16 17.12 27.61
CA GLU A 52 5.84 15.71 27.83
C GLU A 52 4.59 15.63 28.72
N ASP A 53 3.66 14.76 28.35
CA ASP A 53 2.43 14.44 29.09
C ASP A 53 1.46 15.60 29.40
N GLU A 54 0.88 16.24 28.37
CA GLU A 54 -0.49 16.76 28.54
C GLU A 54 -1.44 15.59 28.82
N GLN A 55 -1.71 15.33 30.11
CA GLN A 55 -2.66 14.33 30.60
C GLN A 55 -4.12 14.71 30.27
N PHE A 56 -4.48 14.66 28.99
CA PHE A 56 -5.86 14.82 28.57
C PHE A 56 -6.66 13.56 28.96
N LEU A 57 -7.49 13.69 30.01
CA LEU A 57 -8.50 12.70 30.42
C LEU A 57 -7.94 11.33 30.89
N GLY A 58 -6.75 11.30 31.47
CA GLY A 58 -6.26 10.15 32.26
C GLY A 58 -5.74 8.95 31.47
N ALA A 59 -5.63 9.05 30.14
CA ALA A 59 -4.94 8.08 29.30
C ALA A 59 -3.74 8.74 28.60
N VAL A 60 -2.53 8.22 28.82
CA VAL A 60 -1.33 8.68 28.11
C VAL A 60 -1.40 8.15 26.68
N MET A 61 -1.74 9.03 25.74
CA MET A 61 -1.72 8.69 24.31
C MET A 61 -0.31 8.83 23.74
N PRO A 62 0.16 7.86 22.92
CA PRO A 62 1.48 7.94 22.31
C PRO A 62 1.54 9.13 21.33
N ARG A 63 2.69 9.80 21.31
CA ARG A 63 3.01 10.89 20.38
C ARG A 63 4.26 10.53 19.59
N LEU A 64 4.29 10.85 18.31
CA LEU A 64 5.46 10.69 17.43
C LEU A 64 5.74 12.01 16.73
N GLY A 65 6.95 12.54 16.91
CA GLY A 65 7.42 13.81 16.35
C GLY A 65 8.31 13.61 15.12
N ILE A 66 9.19 14.58 14.86
CA ILE A 66 10.20 14.49 13.79
C ILE A 66 11.15 13.33 14.09
N GLY A 67 11.28 12.40 13.14
CA GLY A 67 12.28 11.32 13.21
C GLY A 67 11.86 10.02 12.54
N MET A 68 10.55 9.78 12.40
CA MET A 68 9.97 8.60 11.76
C MET A 68 9.08 8.98 10.57
N ASP A 69 8.55 7.96 9.90
CA ASP A 69 7.84 8.04 8.62
C ASP A 69 6.57 8.91 8.68
N THR A 70 5.86 8.91 9.82
CA THR A 70 4.74 9.83 10.08
C THR A 70 4.95 10.58 11.41
N CYS A 71 4.21 11.67 11.60
CA CYS A 71 3.91 12.13 12.96
C CYS A 71 2.62 11.47 13.47
N VAL A 72 2.51 11.35 14.81
CA VAL A 72 1.31 10.90 15.53
C VAL A 72 1.03 11.95 16.58
N ILE A 73 -0.07 12.69 16.41
CA ILE A 73 -0.40 13.85 17.23
C ILE A 73 -1.76 13.61 17.92
N PRO A 74 -1.78 13.35 19.24
CA PRO A 74 -3.02 13.21 19.99
C PRO A 74 -3.92 14.44 19.84
N LEU A 75 -5.19 14.22 19.50
CA LEU A 75 -6.18 15.27 19.32
C LEU A 75 -6.90 15.61 20.62
N ARG A 76 -7.44 16.83 20.69
CA ARG A 76 -8.31 17.30 21.79
C ARG A 76 -9.65 16.56 21.91
N HIS A 77 -9.92 15.61 21.00
CA HIS A 77 -11.21 14.97 20.84
C HIS A 77 -11.10 13.44 20.98
N GLY A 78 -11.78 12.89 22.00
CA GLY A 78 -12.25 11.50 21.99
C GLY A 78 -11.21 10.38 21.90
N GLY A 79 -9.95 10.61 22.31
CA GLY A 79 -8.90 9.57 22.23
C GLY A 79 -8.33 9.35 20.82
N LEU A 80 -8.66 10.23 19.88
CA LEU A 80 -8.19 10.18 18.50
C LEU A 80 -6.78 10.74 18.37
N SER A 81 -6.02 10.26 17.38
CA SER A 81 -4.72 10.81 17.00
C SER A 81 -4.69 11.13 15.51
N LEU A 82 -4.16 12.30 15.17
CA LEU A 82 -3.83 12.67 13.79
C LEU A 82 -2.56 11.93 13.37
N VAL A 83 -2.65 11.13 12.31
CA VAL A 83 -1.50 10.50 11.65
C VAL A 83 -1.36 11.13 10.27
N GLN A 84 -0.21 11.72 9.98
CA GLN A 84 0.03 12.38 8.69
C GLN A 84 1.49 12.31 8.26
N THR A 85 1.69 12.37 6.94
CA THR A 85 2.99 12.39 6.27
C THR A 85 2.96 13.31 5.05
N THR A 86 4.14 13.70 4.55
CA THR A 86 4.33 14.34 3.25
C THR A 86 5.63 13.88 2.62
N ASP A 87 5.60 13.55 1.32
CA ASP A 87 6.80 13.31 0.53
C ASP A 87 6.61 13.83 -0.91
N TYR A 88 7.71 14.06 -1.61
CA TYR A 88 7.72 14.41 -3.02
C TYR A 88 8.95 13.87 -3.74
N ILE A 89 8.77 13.56 -5.01
CA ILE A 89 9.79 13.04 -5.91
C ILE A 89 9.83 13.85 -7.21
N TYR A 90 10.87 13.60 -8.00
CA TYR A 90 11.03 14.11 -9.36
C TYR A 90 10.76 12.97 -10.36
N PRO A 91 10.51 13.23 -11.66
CA PRO A 91 10.30 12.17 -12.63
C PRO A 91 11.49 11.23 -12.75
N ILE A 92 11.32 10.00 -12.25
CA ILE A 92 12.29 8.92 -12.36
C ILE A 92 12.06 8.06 -13.62
N VAL A 93 10.82 7.89 -14.06
CA VAL A 93 10.47 7.14 -15.29
C VAL A 93 10.07 8.09 -16.41
N ASP A 94 10.44 7.73 -17.64
CA ASP A 94 10.13 8.53 -18.85
C ASP A 94 8.73 8.29 -19.39
N ASP A 95 8.08 7.26 -18.86
CA ASP A 95 6.78 6.76 -19.27
C ASP A 95 5.66 7.36 -18.37
N PRO A 96 4.90 8.36 -18.87
CA PRO A 96 3.70 8.84 -18.21
C PRO A 96 2.45 8.00 -18.52
N TYR A 97 2.54 6.81 -19.14
CA TYR A 97 1.40 5.91 -19.36
C TYR A 97 1.78 4.50 -19.88
N MET A 98 1.62 3.48 -19.03
CA MET A 98 1.49 2.09 -19.48
C MET A 98 0.39 1.39 -18.67
N MET A 99 -0.46 0.61 -19.36
CA MET A 99 -1.61 -0.08 -18.75
C MET A 99 -1.51 -1.59 -19.01
N VAL A 100 -1.85 -2.39 -17.98
CA VAL A 100 -2.18 -3.81 -18.17
C VAL A 100 -3.51 -4.11 -17.47
N SER A 101 -4.59 -3.87 -18.21
CA SER A 101 -6.00 -4.17 -17.87
C SER A 101 -6.69 -3.23 -16.86
N TRP A 102 -7.80 -2.64 -17.32
CA TRP A 102 -8.74 -1.73 -16.62
C TRP A 102 -8.19 -0.34 -16.23
N THR A 103 -8.39 0.59 -17.17
CA THR A 103 -8.35 2.06 -17.00
C THR A 103 -6.95 2.70 -16.91
N GLN A 104 -6.90 3.97 -17.32
CA GLN A 104 -5.79 4.57 -18.06
C GLN A 104 -4.70 5.19 -17.16
N CYS A 105 -4.03 4.35 -16.36
CA CYS A 105 -3.12 4.76 -15.28
C CYS A 105 -1.70 5.20 -15.73
N VAL A 106 -1.13 6.16 -15.00
CA VAL A 106 0.20 6.73 -15.22
C VAL A 106 1.19 6.25 -14.15
N TYR A 107 2.25 5.53 -14.55
CA TYR A 107 3.17 4.92 -13.59
C TYR A 107 3.86 5.95 -12.68
N ILE A 108 4.46 7.03 -13.20
CA ILE A 108 5.21 7.97 -12.34
C ILE A 108 4.36 8.62 -11.23
N THR A 109 3.08 8.92 -11.50
CA THR A 109 2.21 9.57 -10.49
C THR A 109 1.47 8.60 -9.61
N ARG A 110 1.19 7.39 -10.12
CA ARG A 110 0.83 6.28 -9.26
C ARG A 110 1.97 5.96 -8.28
N ILE A 111 3.23 5.98 -8.73
CA ILE A 111 4.43 5.85 -7.88
C ILE A 111 4.52 7.00 -6.88
N ALA A 112 4.30 8.26 -7.30
CA ALA A 112 4.32 9.40 -6.39
C ALA A 112 3.23 9.30 -5.31
N CYS A 113 2.01 8.92 -5.68
CA CYS A 113 0.90 8.70 -4.75
C CYS A 113 1.20 7.51 -3.80
N ALA A 114 1.66 6.38 -4.34
CA ALA A 114 2.06 5.21 -3.56
C ALA A 114 3.25 5.49 -2.62
N ASN A 115 4.16 6.39 -2.99
CA ASN A 115 5.25 6.85 -2.13
C ASN A 115 4.71 7.68 -0.96
N VAL A 116 3.83 8.65 -1.21
CA VAL A 116 3.20 9.48 -0.16
C VAL A 116 2.36 8.63 0.80
N LEU A 117 1.65 7.61 0.30
CA LEU A 117 0.87 6.69 1.13
C LEU A 117 1.73 5.67 1.88
N SER A 118 2.98 5.44 1.46
CA SER A 118 3.86 4.40 2.01
C SER A 118 4.14 4.59 3.50
N ASP A 119 4.34 5.84 3.94
CA ASP A 119 4.62 6.14 5.34
C ASP A 119 3.40 5.86 6.25
N LEU A 120 2.17 6.14 5.81
CA LEU A 120 0.97 5.76 6.57
C LEU A 120 0.89 4.23 6.72
N TYR A 121 1.23 3.51 5.64
CA TYR A 121 1.28 2.05 5.66
C TYR A 121 2.41 1.49 6.54
N ALA A 122 3.53 2.21 6.70
CA ALA A 122 4.59 1.87 7.66
C ALA A 122 4.13 1.92 9.11
N MET A 123 3.14 2.76 9.44
CA MET A 123 2.47 2.80 10.75
C MET A 123 1.33 1.78 10.89
N GLY A 124 1.12 0.89 9.91
CA GLY A 124 0.02 -0.09 9.93
C GLY A 124 -1.37 0.49 9.65
N VAL A 125 -1.47 1.79 9.34
CA VAL A 125 -2.75 2.45 9.05
C VAL A 125 -3.18 2.10 7.62
N THR A 126 -4.29 1.38 7.45
CA THR A 126 -4.74 0.94 6.10
C THR A 126 -5.58 1.95 5.34
N GLU A 127 -6.19 2.89 6.06
CA GLU A 127 -7.13 3.88 5.51
C GLU A 127 -6.50 5.27 5.46
N CYS A 128 -6.82 6.04 4.42
CA CYS A 128 -6.41 7.44 4.28
C CYS A 128 -7.67 8.30 4.18
N ASP A 129 -7.92 9.17 5.18
CA ASP A 129 -9.12 10.01 5.17
C ASP A 129 -9.05 11.08 4.08
N ASN A 130 -7.86 11.63 3.84
CA ASN A 130 -7.68 12.74 2.91
C ASN A 130 -6.27 12.81 2.31
N MET A 131 -6.19 13.11 1.01
CA MET A 131 -4.95 13.49 0.35
C MET A 131 -4.96 14.94 -0.16
N LEU A 132 -3.78 15.57 -0.13
CA LEU A 132 -3.47 16.80 -0.87
C LEU A 132 -2.35 16.53 -1.87
N MET A 133 -2.41 17.12 -3.06
CA MET A 133 -1.39 16.94 -4.11
C MET A 133 -0.45 18.15 -4.18
N LEU A 134 0.86 17.88 -4.27
CA LEU A 134 1.91 18.88 -4.44
C LEU A 134 2.49 18.73 -5.85
N LEU A 135 2.32 19.74 -6.71
CA LEU A 135 2.66 19.68 -8.12
C LEU A 135 3.55 20.85 -8.56
N GLY A 136 4.74 20.52 -9.07
CA GLY A 136 5.63 21.46 -9.76
C GLY A 136 5.53 21.25 -11.27
N VAL A 137 5.15 22.29 -12.00
CA VAL A 137 5.13 22.31 -13.47
C VAL A 137 6.46 22.89 -13.95
N SER A 138 7.17 22.19 -14.84
CA SER A 138 8.48 22.65 -15.31
C SER A 138 8.36 23.91 -16.17
N ASN A 139 9.05 24.98 -15.80
CA ASN A 139 9.18 26.19 -16.63
C ASN A 139 10.00 25.96 -17.93
N LYS A 140 10.60 24.78 -18.09
CA LYS A 140 11.29 24.34 -19.32
C LYS A 140 10.35 23.62 -20.30
N MET A 141 9.11 23.32 -19.92
CA MET A 141 8.13 22.65 -20.78
C MET A 141 7.30 23.65 -21.58
N THR A 142 6.89 23.28 -22.79
CA THR A 142 5.97 24.11 -23.58
C THR A 142 4.53 24.01 -23.05
N ASP A 143 3.69 25.00 -23.33
CA ASP A 143 2.25 24.95 -22.98
C ASP A 143 1.58 23.67 -23.54
N ARG A 144 1.94 23.26 -24.76
CA ARG A 144 1.43 22.03 -25.38
C ARG A 144 1.84 20.78 -24.60
N GLU A 145 3.11 20.69 -24.19
CA GLU A 145 3.57 19.58 -23.35
C GLU A 145 2.86 19.59 -21.99
N ARG A 146 2.69 20.76 -21.37
CA ARG A 146 1.96 20.90 -20.10
C ARG A 146 0.54 20.37 -20.24
N ASP A 147 -0.20 20.85 -21.22
CA ASP A 147 -1.64 20.58 -21.35
C ASP A 147 -1.94 19.14 -21.82
N LYS A 148 -0.95 18.44 -22.37
CA LYS A 148 -1.03 17.00 -22.67
C LYS A 148 -0.57 16.12 -21.50
N VAL A 149 0.49 16.50 -20.79
CA VAL A 149 1.17 15.63 -19.81
C VAL A 149 0.63 15.83 -18.38
N MET A 150 0.32 17.07 -17.98
CA MET A 150 -0.17 17.34 -16.62
C MET A 150 -1.53 16.68 -16.32
N PRO A 151 -2.52 16.63 -17.23
CA PRO A 151 -3.77 15.90 -16.97
C PRO A 151 -3.57 14.40 -16.76
N LEU A 152 -2.64 13.77 -17.49
CA LEU A 152 -2.28 12.36 -17.32
C LEU A 152 -1.66 12.14 -15.93
N ILE A 153 -0.69 12.98 -15.56
CA ILE A 153 -0.08 13.02 -14.23
C ILE A 153 -1.15 13.07 -13.12
N ILE A 154 -2.09 14.01 -13.20
CA ILE A 154 -3.15 14.18 -12.21
C ILE A 154 -4.08 12.96 -12.19
N GLN A 155 -4.42 12.39 -13.35
CA GLN A 155 -5.27 11.20 -13.45
C GLN A 155 -4.64 9.99 -12.75
N GLY A 156 -3.35 9.68 -13.00
CA GLY A 156 -2.71 8.54 -12.35
C GLY A 156 -2.49 8.70 -10.83
N PHE A 157 -2.35 9.94 -10.34
CA PHE A 157 -2.35 10.19 -8.90
C PHE A 157 -3.75 9.93 -8.31
N LYS A 158 -4.80 10.37 -9.01
CA LYS A 158 -6.21 10.15 -8.64
C LYS A 158 -6.56 8.66 -8.64
N ASP A 159 -6.19 7.90 -9.66
CA ASP A 159 -6.49 6.47 -9.78
C ASP A 159 -5.85 5.68 -8.62
N ALA A 160 -4.62 6.03 -8.25
CA ALA A 160 -3.93 5.45 -7.09
C ALA A 160 -4.59 5.81 -5.75
N ALA A 161 -5.10 7.04 -5.62
CA ALA A 161 -5.87 7.45 -4.45
C ALA A 161 -7.22 6.72 -4.36
N GLU A 162 -7.93 6.53 -5.48
CA GLU A 162 -9.18 5.76 -5.53
C GLU A 162 -8.97 4.29 -5.10
N GLU A 163 -7.88 3.65 -5.52
CA GLU A 163 -7.50 2.31 -5.07
C GLU A 163 -7.13 2.25 -3.58
N ALA A 164 -6.46 3.30 -3.08
CA ALA A 164 -6.19 3.47 -1.65
C ALA A 164 -7.48 3.74 -0.83
N GLY A 165 -8.64 3.90 -1.47
CA GLY A 165 -9.92 4.19 -0.82
C GLY A 165 -10.08 5.65 -0.40
N THR A 166 -9.26 6.56 -0.94
CA THR A 166 -9.21 7.97 -0.56
C THR A 166 -9.43 8.89 -1.75
N SER A 167 -9.34 10.20 -1.55
CA SER A 167 -9.45 11.19 -2.62
C SER A 167 -8.54 12.39 -2.41
N VAL A 168 -8.14 13.02 -3.52
CA VAL A 168 -7.42 14.30 -3.51
C VAL A 168 -8.45 15.43 -3.44
N THR A 169 -8.52 16.13 -2.32
CA THR A 169 -9.51 17.20 -2.09
C THR A 169 -8.95 18.61 -2.29
N GLY A 170 -7.63 18.72 -2.42
CA GLY A 170 -6.93 19.99 -2.59
C GLY A 170 -5.46 19.77 -2.91
N GLY A 171 -4.69 20.85 -2.93
CA GLY A 171 -3.29 20.81 -3.29
C GLY A 171 -2.74 22.17 -3.70
N GLN A 172 -1.49 22.20 -4.14
CA GLN A 172 -0.84 23.41 -4.64
C GLN A 172 -0.06 23.08 -5.92
N THR A 173 -0.26 23.90 -6.96
CA THR A 173 0.45 23.78 -8.25
C THR A 173 1.27 25.05 -8.50
N VAL A 174 2.57 24.91 -8.75
CA VAL A 174 3.49 26.04 -8.97
C VAL A 174 4.42 25.81 -10.17
N LEU A 175 4.97 26.89 -10.73
CA LEU A 175 6.07 26.80 -11.69
C LEU A 175 7.39 26.53 -10.94
N ASN A 176 8.18 25.60 -11.46
CA ASN A 176 9.49 25.22 -10.91
C ASN A 176 10.45 24.85 -12.07
N PRO A 177 11.79 24.87 -11.94
CA PRO A 177 12.67 24.41 -13.03
C PRO A 177 12.50 22.93 -13.38
N TRP A 178 12.17 22.10 -12.39
CA TRP A 178 11.95 20.66 -12.53
C TRP A 178 10.49 20.30 -12.25
N ILE A 179 10.00 19.20 -12.80
CA ILE A 179 8.68 18.67 -12.41
C ILE A 179 8.78 18.13 -10.97
N VAL A 180 7.83 18.49 -10.11
CA VAL A 180 7.74 17.98 -8.71
C VAL A 180 6.42 17.22 -8.56
N LEU A 181 6.47 16.02 -8.00
CA LEU A 181 5.32 15.14 -7.83
C LEU A 181 5.29 14.62 -6.40
N GLY A 182 4.29 15.02 -5.62
CA GLY A 182 4.17 14.58 -4.24
C GLY A 182 2.82 14.91 -3.64
N GLY A 183 2.74 14.87 -2.32
CA GLY A 183 1.49 15.08 -1.63
C GLY A 183 1.60 15.02 -0.11
N VAL A 184 0.43 15.11 0.51
CA VAL A 184 0.21 14.87 1.94
C VAL A 184 -0.84 13.77 2.03
N ALA A 185 -0.64 12.80 2.90
CA ALA A 185 -1.67 11.84 3.30
C ALA A 185 -1.96 11.99 4.78
N THR A 186 -3.25 11.86 5.15
CA THR A 186 -3.71 12.17 6.51
C THR A 186 -4.90 11.29 6.90
N THR A 187 -4.84 10.76 8.12
CA THR A 187 -5.89 9.95 8.74
C THR A 187 -6.06 10.35 10.21
N VAL A 188 -7.28 10.26 10.74
CA VAL A 188 -7.60 10.42 12.16
C VAL A 188 -7.88 9.06 12.77
N CYS A 189 -6.87 8.49 13.42
CA CYS A 189 -6.88 7.11 13.88
C CYS A 189 -7.30 6.97 15.36
N GLN A 190 -7.95 5.86 15.66
CA GLN A 190 -8.04 5.28 17.01
C GLN A 190 -6.71 4.63 17.41
N PRO A 191 -6.42 4.46 18.73
CA PRO A 191 -5.15 3.90 19.21
C PRO A 191 -4.83 2.45 18.77
N ASN A 192 -5.80 1.73 18.20
CA ASN A 192 -5.64 0.37 17.68
C ASN A 192 -5.52 0.29 16.15
N GLU A 193 -5.64 1.41 15.44
CA GLU A 193 -5.56 1.47 13.97
C GLU A 193 -4.13 1.74 13.47
N PHE A 194 -3.24 2.22 14.35
CA PHE A 194 -1.82 2.38 14.10
C PHE A 194 -0.95 1.51 15.03
N ILE A 195 0.25 1.19 14.58
CA ILE A 195 1.27 0.42 15.29
C ILE A 195 2.46 1.37 15.55
N MET A 196 2.82 1.58 16.82
CA MET A 196 4.00 2.40 17.15
C MET A 196 5.29 1.68 16.70
N PRO A 197 6.22 2.36 16.01
CA PRO A 197 7.35 1.71 15.33
C PRO A 197 8.54 1.47 16.28
N ASP A 198 8.30 1.04 17.51
CA ASP A 198 9.27 1.12 18.61
C ASP A 198 9.31 -0.10 19.57
N ASN A 199 8.57 -1.17 19.28
CA ASN A 199 8.36 -2.29 20.20
C ASN A 199 9.12 -3.58 19.83
N ALA A 200 10.09 -3.54 18.90
CA ALA A 200 10.85 -4.73 18.48
C ALA A 200 11.62 -5.37 19.65
N VAL A 201 11.73 -6.71 19.66
CA VAL A 201 12.37 -7.50 20.73
C VAL A 201 13.48 -8.42 20.19
N PRO A 202 14.49 -8.78 21.01
CA PRO A 202 15.49 -9.76 20.61
C PRO A 202 14.84 -11.10 20.25
N GLY A 203 15.14 -11.62 19.06
CA GLY A 203 14.55 -12.86 18.54
C GLY A 203 13.57 -12.65 17.38
N ASP A 204 12.99 -11.45 17.25
CA ASP A 204 12.21 -11.03 16.09
C ASP A 204 13.00 -11.19 14.79
N VAL A 205 12.27 -11.29 13.68
CA VAL A 205 12.86 -11.35 12.34
C VAL A 205 12.45 -10.13 11.51
N LEU A 206 13.34 -9.74 10.60
CA LEU A 206 13.16 -8.61 9.70
C LEU A 206 12.55 -9.12 8.39
N VAL A 207 11.36 -8.64 8.05
CA VAL A 207 10.65 -8.97 6.80
C VAL A 207 10.64 -7.75 5.88
N LEU A 208 10.98 -7.93 4.61
CA LEU A 208 10.93 -6.90 3.57
C LEU A 208 9.88 -7.27 2.50
N THR A 209 9.01 -6.33 2.12
CA THR A 209 7.85 -6.62 1.24
C THR A 209 8.00 -6.25 -0.25
N LYS A 210 9.09 -5.58 -0.66
CA LYS A 210 9.44 -5.31 -2.07
C LYS A 210 10.94 -5.59 -2.32
N PRO A 211 11.34 -5.98 -3.54
CA PRO A 211 12.75 -6.11 -3.89
C PRO A 211 13.45 -4.74 -3.96
N LEU A 212 14.76 -4.74 -3.74
CA LEU A 212 15.64 -3.57 -3.82
C LEU A 212 16.23 -3.41 -5.24
N GLY A 213 16.84 -2.26 -5.50
CA GLY A 213 17.54 -1.94 -6.74
C GLY A 213 16.72 -1.11 -7.74
N THR A 214 15.63 -0.47 -7.32
CA THR A 214 14.76 0.34 -8.20
C THR A 214 15.54 1.50 -8.84
N GLN A 215 16.37 2.20 -8.07
CA GLN A 215 17.23 3.28 -8.57
C GLN A 215 18.25 2.79 -9.61
N VAL A 216 18.73 1.54 -9.50
CA VAL A 216 19.63 0.94 -10.50
C VAL A 216 18.84 0.67 -11.77
N ALA A 217 17.71 -0.05 -11.68
CA ALA A 217 16.86 -0.41 -12.82
C ALA A 217 16.44 0.82 -13.65
N VAL A 218 15.96 1.87 -12.98
CA VAL A 218 15.60 3.14 -13.62
C VAL A 218 16.80 3.84 -14.24
N ALA A 219 17.92 3.93 -13.53
CA ALA A 219 19.11 4.60 -14.07
C ALA A 219 19.64 3.89 -15.32
N VAL A 220 19.69 2.55 -15.33
CA VAL A 220 20.26 1.78 -16.44
C VAL A 220 19.35 1.76 -17.66
N HIS A 221 18.02 1.84 -17.48
CA HIS A 221 17.07 2.11 -18.56
C HIS A 221 17.35 3.48 -19.21
N GLN A 222 17.49 4.54 -18.42
CA GLN A 222 17.88 5.86 -18.97
C GLN A 222 19.26 5.88 -19.63
N TRP A 223 20.15 4.91 -19.32
CA TRP A 223 21.46 4.81 -19.97
C TRP A 223 21.39 4.18 -21.36
N LEU A 224 20.31 3.51 -21.74
CA LEU A 224 20.10 2.99 -23.10
C LEU A 224 20.17 4.12 -24.15
N ASP A 225 19.55 5.26 -23.84
CA ASP A 225 19.57 6.48 -24.67
C ASP A 225 20.93 7.24 -24.60
N ILE A 226 21.91 6.77 -23.81
CA ILE A 226 23.21 7.44 -23.59
C ILE A 226 24.37 6.47 -23.93
N PRO A 227 24.90 6.47 -25.17
CA PRO A 227 25.88 5.48 -25.63
C PRO A 227 27.11 5.30 -24.73
N GLU A 228 27.66 6.39 -24.18
CA GLU A 228 28.81 6.35 -23.28
C GLU A 228 28.53 5.59 -21.97
N LYS A 229 27.29 5.66 -21.46
CA LYS A 229 26.88 4.98 -20.23
C LYS A 229 26.47 3.54 -20.53
N TRP A 230 25.71 3.30 -21.59
CA TRP A 230 25.37 1.94 -22.05
C TRP A 230 26.63 1.09 -22.28
N ASN A 231 27.66 1.66 -22.91
CA ASN A 231 28.93 0.97 -23.17
C ASN A 231 29.64 0.44 -21.90
N LYS A 232 29.36 0.98 -20.71
CA LYS A 232 29.93 0.49 -19.44
C LYS A 232 29.27 -0.79 -18.93
N ILE A 233 27.99 -1.00 -19.24
CA ILE A 233 27.17 -2.09 -18.69
C ILE A 233 26.73 -3.14 -19.72
N LYS A 234 26.86 -2.86 -21.03
CA LYS A 234 26.48 -3.77 -22.13
C LYS A 234 27.13 -5.18 -22.10
N LEU A 235 28.22 -5.35 -21.34
CA LEU A 235 28.91 -6.63 -21.15
C LEU A 235 28.39 -7.41 -19.93
N VAL A 236 27.50 -6.81 -19.14
CA VAL A 236 26.99 -7.32 -17.86
C VAL A 236 25.50 -7.67 -17.97
N VAL A 237 24.76 -6.90 -18.77
CA VAL A 237 23.29 -6.97 -18.87
C VAL A 237 22.85 -6.72 -20.33
N THR A 238 21.81 -7.42 -20.78
CA THR A 238 21.22 -7.19 -22.11
C THR A 238 20.22 -6.03 -22.08
N GLN A 239 19.80 -5.52 -23.25
CA GLN A 239 18.72 -4.52 -23.31
C GLN A 239 17.39 -5.09 -22.83
N GLU A 240 17.11 -6.37 -23.11
CA GLU A 240 15.91 -7.08 -22.65
C GLU A 240 15.91 -7.25 -21.13
N ASP A 241 17.04 -7.63 -20.52
CA ASP A 241 17.19 -7.68 -19.06
C ASP A 241 16.92 -6.32 -18.40
N VAL A 242 17.40 -5.22 -19.02
CA VAL A 242 17.16 -3.85 -18.52
C VAL A 242 15.68 -3.48 -18.61
N GLU A 243 15.02 -3.76 -19.73
CA GLU A 243 13.60 -3.50 -19.91
C GLU A 243 12.76 -4.29 -18.90
N LEU A 244 13.04 -5.58 -18.72
CA LEU A 244 12.37 -6.41 -17.73
C LEU A 244 12.56 -5.89 -16.30
N ALA A 245 13.79 -5.50 -15.93
CA ALA A 245 14.07 -4.93 -14.61
C ALA A 245 13.40 -3.56 -14.39
N TYR A 246 13.32 -2.73 -15.44
CA TYR A 246 12.63 -1.44 -15.42
C TYR A 246 11.12 -1.61 -15.24
N GLN A 247 10.49 -2.50 -16.00
CA GLN A 247 9.07 -2.82 -15.88
C GLN A 247 8.72 -3.40 -14.49
N GLU A 248 9.55 -4.30 -13.95
CA GLU A 248 9.40 -4.80 -12.58
C GLU A 248 9.58 -3.71 -11.53
N ALA A 249 10.57 -2.83 -11.69
CA ALA A 249 10.71 -1.67 -10.81
C ALA A 249 9.45 -0.81 -10.85
N MET A 250 8.94 -0.45 -12.03
CA MET A 250 7.70 0.34 -12.18
C MET A 250 6.51 -0.31 -11.48
N MET A 251 6.28 -1.61 -11.69
CA MET A 251 5.17 -2.34 -11.05
C MET A 251 5.32 -2.36 -9.52
N ASN A 252 6.50 -2.66 -8.99
CA ASN A 252 6.73 -2.70 -7.54
C ASN A 252 6.64 -1.29 -6.91
N MET A 253 7.21 -0.26 -7.53
CA MET A 253 7.10 1.13 -7.07
C MET A 253 5.66 1.66 -7.14
N ALA A 254 4.84 1.18 -8.07
CA ALA A 254 3.43 1.57 -8.22
C ALA A 254 2.47 0.78 -7.32
N ARG A 255 2.96 -0.24 -6.59
CA ARG A 255 2.15 -1.04 -5.68
C ARG A 255 2.01 -0.36 -4.31
N LEU A 256 0.78 -0.26 -3.81
CA LEU A 256 0.51 0.25 -2.47
C LEU A 256 1.01 -0.73 -1.40
N ASN A 257 1.55 -0.21 -0.29
CA ASN A 257 1.89 -1.03 0.89
C ASN A 257 0.65 -1.33 1.78
N ARG A 258 -0.58 -1.00 1.32
CA ARG A 258 -1.86 -1.14 2.05
C ARG A 258 -2.11 -2.55 2.59
N THR A 259 -1.94 -3.58 1.77
CA THR A 259 -2.09 -4.98 2.21
C THR A 259 -1.04 -5.35 3.26
N ALA A 260 0.20 -4.88 3.12
CA ALA A 260 1.24 -5.15 4.12
C ALA A 260 0.85 -4.55 5.47
N ALA A 261 0.35 -3.31 5.48
CA ALA A 261 -0.14 -2.63 6.69
C ALA A 261 -1.25 -3.42 7.41
N GLY A 262 -2.28 -3.89 6.69
CA GLY A 262 -3.35 -4.70 7.29
C GLY A 262 -2.87 -6.06 7.83
N LEU A 263 -1.88 -6.67 7.17
CA LEU A 263 -1.27 -7.91 7.63
C LEU A 263 -0.33 -7.69 8.83
N MET A 264 0.22 -6.49 9.05
CA MET A 264 1.01 -6.18 10.25
C MET A 264 0.19 -6.32 11.53
N HIS A 265 -1.04 -5.81 11.54
CA HIS A 265 -2.00 -6.03 12.64
C HIS A 265 -2.32 -7.51 12.82
N THR A 266 -2.62 -8.21 11.73
CA THR A 266 -3.02 -9.63 11.74
C THR A 266 -1.92 -10.56 12.30
N PHE A 267 -0.66 -10.26 12.01
CA PHE A 267 0.50 -11.07 12.42
C PHE A 267 1.31 -10.46 13.57
N ASN A 268 0.75 -9.45 14.25
CA ASN A 268 1.29 -8.84 15.47
C ASN A 268 2.72 -8.27 15.27
N ALA A 269 2.91 -7.44 14.25
CA ALA A 269 4.15 -6.73 14.02
C ALA A 269 4.51 -5.81 15.19
N HIS A 270 5.80 -5.70 15.50
CA HIS A 270 6.30 -4.94 16.63
C HIS A 270 6.84 -3.56 16.27
N ALA A 271 7.33 -3.40 15.04
CA ALA A 271 7.81 -2.13 14.51
C ALA A 271 7.90 -2.24 12.98
N ALA A 272 7.74 -1.13 12.26
CA ALA A 272 8.01 -1.09 10.84
C ALA A 272 8.49 0.30 10.39
N THR A 273 9.12 0.32 9.22
CA THR A 273 9.45 1.53 8.46
C THR A 273 9.33 1.21 6.97
N ASP A 274 9.32 2.22 6.13
CA ASP A 274 9.33 2.11 4.67
C ASP A 274 10.79 2.20 4.14
N ILE A 275 11.07 1.63 2.97
CA ILE A 275 12.39 1.72 2.34
C ILE A 275 12.34 2.66 1.14
N THR A 276 12.75 3.92 1.34
CA THR A 276 12.82 4.94 0.29
C THR A 276 14.23 5.51 0.14
N GLY A 277 14.39 6.84 0.21
CA GLY A 277 15.54 7.55 -0.36
C GLY A 277 16.88 7.33 0.34
N PHE A 278 16.90 6.81 1.57
CA PHE A 278 18.14 6.51 2.31
C PHE A 278 18.63 5.06 2.13
N GLY A 279 17.88 4.25 1.37
CA GLY A 279 18.18 2.85 1.16
C GLY A 279 17.93 1.97 2.37
N ILE A 280 17.98 0.65 2.16
CA ILE A 280 17.67 -0.36 3.17
C ILE A 280 18.47 -0.20 4.47
N LEU A 281 19.74 0.20 4.41
CA LEU A 281 20.56 0.38 5.60
C LEU A 281 20.19 1.67 6.37
N GLY A 282 19.99 2.80 5.68
CA GLY A 282 19.65 4.07 6.32
C GLY A 282 18.31 4.01 7.05
N HIS A 283 17.29 3.43 6.41
CA HIS A 283 15.97 3.23 7.02
C HIS A 283 16.00 2.18 8.15
N ALA A 284 16.72 1.06 7.98
CA ALA A 284 16.92 0.11 9.07
C ALA A 284 17.63 0.73 10.29
N GLN A 285 18.62 1.61 10.07
CA GLN A 285 19.28 2.37 11.14
C GLN A 285 18.35 3.38 11.80
N ASN A 286 17.44 4.00 11.05
CA ASN A 286 16.44 4.91 11.59
C ASN A 286 15.47 4.17 12.51
N LEU A 287 14.88 3.06 12.02
CA LEU A 287 13.99 2.23 12.81
C LEU A 287 14.69 1.62 14.04
N ALA A 288 15.94 1.17 13.92
CA ALA A 288 16.70 0.63 15.06
C ALA A 288 16.92 1.67 16.18
N LYS A 289 17.17 2.93 15.83
CA LYS A 289 17.33 4.05 16.78
C LYS A 289 16.06 4.32 17.58
N GLN A 290 14.89 4.13 16.95
CA GLN A 290 13.58 4.41 17.55
C GLN A 290 13.14 3.36 18.59
N GLN A 291 13.74 2.18 18.63
CA GLN A 291 13.25 1.08 19.48
C GLN A 291 13.39 1.37 20.97
N ARG A 292 12.34 1.16 21.75
CA ARG A 292 12.37 1.29 23.23
C ARG A 292 13.35 0.28 23.85
N ASN A 293 13.40 -0.94 23.33
CA ASN A 293 14.28 -2.00 23.81
C ASN A 293 15.75 -1.81 23.38
N GLU A 294 16.69 -2.42 24.12
CA GLU A 294 18.10 -2.54 23.74
C GLU A 294 18.28 -3.61 22.64
N VAL A 295 17.87 -3.27 21.41
CA VAL A 295 17.94 -4.16 20.25
C VAL A 295 18.87 -3.63 19.16
N SER A 296 19.27 -4.49 18.22
CA SER A 296 19.94 -4.08 16.98
C SER A 296 19.62 -5.03 15.83
N PHE A 297 19.61 -4.48 14.62
CA PHE A 297 19.11 -5.17 13.42
C PHE A 297 20.27 -5.71 12.58
N VAL A 298 20.19 -6.99 12.20
CA VAL A 298 21.22 -7.66 11.41
C VAL A 298 20.62 -8.24 10.14
N ILE A 299 20.90 -7.58 9.03
CA ILE A 299 20.45 -7.98 7.70
C ILE A 299 21.46 -8.98 7.11
N HIS A 300 20.97 -10.17 6.78
CA HIS A 300 21.75 -11.32 6.33
C HIS A 300 21.65 -11.54 4.82
N ASN A 301 20.51 -11.19 4.23
CA ASN A 301 20.24 -11.36 2.82
C ASN A 301 19.48 -10.15 2.26
N LEU A 302 19.57 -9.94 0.94
CA LEU A 302 18.96 -8.81 0.24
C LEU A 302 18.19 -9.33 -0.98
N PRO A 303 16.85 -9.20 -1.04
CA PRO A 303 16.09 -9.43 -2.26
C PRO A 303 16.33 -8.25 -3.21
N VAL A 304 16.89 -8.54 -4.38
CA VAL A 304 17.30 -7.53 -5.36
C VAL A 304 16.70 -7.89 -6.71
N LEU A 305 16.16 -6.91 -7.43
CA LEU A 305 15.69 -7.07 -8.81
C LEU A 305 16.79 -7.72 -9.67
N ALA A 306 16.42 -8.74 -10.45
CA ALA A 306 17.38 -9.56 -11.18
C ALA A 306 18.39 -8.73 -12.01
N LYS A 307 19.64 -9.17 -12.03
CA LYS A 307 20.81 -8.49 -12.63
C LYS A 307 21.25 -7.19 -11.95
N MET A 308 20.41 -6.50 -11.16
CA MET A 308 20.75 -5.17 -10.63
C MET A 308 21.92 -5.18 -9.64
N ALA A 309 22.12 -6.27 -8.89
CA ALA A 309 23.31 -6.47 -8.06
C ALA A 309 24.60 -6.51 -8.91
N ALA A 310 24.58 -7.23 -10.04
CA ALA A 310 25.70 -7.32 -10.96
C ALA A 310 26.00 -5.97 -11.65
N VAL A 311 24.96 -5.25 -12.06
CA VAL A 311 25.12 -3.92 -12.68
C VAL A 311 25.62 -2.89 -11.67
N SER A 312 25.09 -2.88 -10.43
CA SER A 312 25.63 -2.02 -9.36
C SER A 312 27.12 -2.30 -9.12
N LYS A 313 27.52 -3.57 -9.10
CA LYS A 313 28.93 -3.97 -8.90
C LYS A 313 29.84 -3.54 -10.06
N ALA A 314 29.36 -3.64 -11.30
CA ALA A 314 30.09 -3.18 -12.47
C ALA A 314 30.30 -1.65 -12.48
N CYS A 315 29.37 -0.90 -11.89
CA CYS A 315 29.45 0.55 -11.71
C CYS A 315 30.24 0.96 -10.44
N GLY A 316 30.87 0.02 -9.74
CA GLY A 316 31.62 0.27 -8.51
C GLY A 316 30.76 0.90 -7.41
N ASN A 317 31.24 1.99 -6.82
CA ASN A 317 30.58 2.65 -5.70
C ASN A 317 29.45 3.63 -6.12
N MET A 318 29.05 3.66 -7.39
CA MET A 318 28.08 4.64 -7.90
C MET A 318 26.69 4.54 -7.25
N PHE A 319 26.24 3.31 -6.95
CA PHE A 319 24.92 3.07 -6.38
C PHE A 319 24.98 2.57 -4.93
N GLY A 320 25.99 1.76 -4.56
CA GLY A 320 26.11 1.21 -3.20
C GLY A 320 25.03 0.18 -2.82
N LEU A 321 24.35 -0.44 -3.79
CA LEU A 321 23.24 -1.40 -3.55
C LEU A 321 23.65 -2.56 -2.63
N MET A 322 24.85 -3.09 -2.82
CA MET A 322 25.43 -4.16 -2.00
C MET A 322 25.74 -3.74 -0.55
N HIS A 323 25.87 -2.43 -0.30
CA HIS A 323 26.09 -1.84 1.03
C HIS A 323 24.78 -1.32 1.65
N GLY A 324 23.65 -1.46 0.96
CA GLY A 324 22.34 -1.01 1.41
C GLY A 324 22.13 0.51 1.42
N THR A 325 23.04 1.28 0.82
CA THR A 325 22.97 2.75 0.74
C THR A 325 22.41 3.26 -0.59
N CYS A 326 21.98 2.37 -1.48
CA CYS A 326 21.32 2.75 -2.72
C CYS A 326 19.91 3.27 -2.39
N PRO A 327 19.52 4.45 -2.91
CA PRO A 327 18.15 4.92 -2.78
C PRO A 327 17.16 3.92 -3.39
N GLU A 328 15.97 3.87 -2.81
CA GLU A 328 14.78 3.29 -3.41
C GLU A 328 13.70 4.38 -3.55
N THR A 329 12.68 4.15 -4.38
CA THR A 329 11.49 5.03 -4.47
C THR A 329 10.24 4.17 -4.29
N SER A 330 9.30 4.56 -3.43
CA SER A 330 8.15 3.74 -3.01
C SER A 330 8.51 2.26 -2.81
N GLY A 331 9.49 1.99 -1.94
CA GLY A 331 9.91 0.62 -1.65
C GLY A 331 8.91 -0.14 -0.79
N GLY A 332 9.38 -1.23 -0.21
CA GLY A 332 8.57 -2.09 0.65
C GLY A 332 8.65 -1.64 2.11
N LEU A 333 7.76 -2.19 2.92
CA LEU A 333 7.89 -2.10 4.37
C LEU A 333 9.00 -3.05 4.83
N LEU A 334 9.83 -2.57 5.74
CA LEU A 334 10.74 -3.35 6.58
C LEU A 334 10.09 -3.52 7.95
N ILE A 335 9.71 -4.74 8.29
CA ILE A 335 8.83 -5.07 9.41
C ILE A 335 9.57 -5.97 10.40
N CYS A 336 9.54 -5.62 11.68
CA CYS A 336 9.93 -6.50 12.80
C CYS A 336 8.71 -7.36 13.18
N LEU A 337 8.82 -8.67 13.00
CA LEU A 337 7.74 -9.64 13.28
C LEU A 337 8.22 -10.73 14.25
N PRO A 338 7.32 -11.26 15.11
CA PRO A 338 7.57 -12.49 15.86
C PRO A 338 7.96 -13.63 14.90
N ARG A 339 8.97 -14.41 15.30
CA ARG A 339 9.60 -15.42 14.44
C ARG A 339 8.60 -16.47 13.93
N GLU A 340 7.68 -16.89 14.80
CA GLU A 340 6.61 -17.84 14.53
C GLU A 340 5.51 -17.30 13.61
N GLN A 341 5.36 -15.98 13.51
CA GLN A 341 4.35 -15.34 12.65
C GLN A 341 4.92 -14.95 11.28
N ALA A 342 6.21 -14.62 11.18
CA ALA A 342 6.81 -14.10 9.95
C ALA A 342 6.66 -15.02 8.71
N ALA A 343 6.76 -16.34 8.90
CA ALA A 343 6.53 -17.29 7.80
C ALA A 343 5.07 -17.29 7.32
N ARG A 344 4.11 -17.09 8.22
CA ARG A 344 2.69 -17.00 7.90
C ARG A 344 2.35 -15.68 7.22
N PHE A 345 2.90 -14.56 7.71
CA PHE A 345 2.84 -13.26 7.03
C PHE A 345 3.33 -13.37 5.59
N CYS A 346 4.50 -13.96 5.36
CA CYS A 346 5.07 -14.14 4.01
C CYS A 346 4.24 -15.06 3.11
N ALA A 347 3.51 -16.02 3.67
CA ALA A 347 2.58 -16.88 2.93
C ALA A 347 1.28 -16.14 2.57
N GLU A 348 0.71 -15.37 3.51
CA GLU A 348 -0.56 -14.67 3.33
C GLU A 348 -0.42 -13.48 2.36
N ILE A 349 0.66 -12.69 2.45
CA ILE A 349 0.92 -11.58 1.52
C ILE A 349 1.17 -12.06 0.08
N LYS A 350 1.71 -13.27 -0.08
CA LYS A 350 1.89 -13.95 -1.37
C LYS A 350 0.60 -14.63 -1.86
N SER A 351 -0.38 -14.85 -0.98
CA SER A 351 -1.62 -15.55 -1.32
C SER A 351 -2.53 -14.63 -2.14
N PRO A 352 -3.04 -15.06 -3.32
CA PRO A 352 -3.98 -14.29 -4.14
C PRO A 352 -5.33 -14.01 -3.44
N LYS A 353 -5.53 -14.53 -2.23
CA LYS A 353 -6.70 -14.30 -1.39
C LYS A 353 -6.67 -12.95 -0.65
N TYR A 354 -5.47 -12.41 -0.37
CA TYR A 354 -5.30 -11.17 0.41
C TYR A 354 -4.24 -10.21 -0.16
N GLY A 355 -3.23 -10.72 -0.87
CA GLY A 355 -2.26 -9.92 -1.61
C GLY A 355 -2.28 -10.21 -3.09
N GLU A 356 -1.67 -9.33 -3.89
CA GLU A 356 -1.64 -9.39 -5.36
C GLU A 356 -0.71 -10.50 -5.93
N GLY A 357 -0.34 -11.50 -5.11
CA GLY A 357 0.57 -12.59 -5.50
C GLY A 357 2.06 -12.30 -5.28
N HIS A 358 2.39 -11.22 -4.58
CA HIS A 358 3.79 -10.79 -4.40
C HIS A 358 4.43 -11.37 -3.14
N GLN A 359 5.67 -11.84 -3.30
CA GLN A 359 6.44 -12.45 -2.22
C GLN A 359 7.07 -11.38 -1.32
N ALA A 360 7.10 -11.65 -0.01
CA ALA A 360 7.96 -10.98 0.97
C ALA A 360 9.12 -11.90 1.39
N TRP A 361 10.17 -11.33 1.97
CA TRP A 361 11.40 -12.05 2.34
C TRP A 361 11.79 -11.79 3.78
N ILE A 362 12.15 -12.86 4.51
CA ILE A 362 12.83 -12.73 5.82
C ILE A 362 14.30 -12.43 5.55
N ILE A 363 14.70 -11.17 5.72
CA ILE A 363 16.02 -10.65 5.35
C ILE A 363 17.05 -10.68 6.48
N GLY A 364 16.61 -10.79 7.74
CA GLY A 364 17.47 -10.66 8.89
C GLY A 364 16.78 -10.91 10.22
N ILE A 365 17.45 -10.53 11.30
CA ILE A 365 17.01 -10.75 12.69
C ILE A 365 17.21 -9.50 13.54
N VAL A 366 16.48 -9.45 14.66
CA VAL A 366 16.67 -8.50 15.76
C VAL A 366 17.45 -9.22 16.86
N GLU A 367 18.61 -8.69 17.23
CA GLU A 367 19.46 -9.18 18.33
C GLU A 367 19.40 -8.20 19.52
N LYS A 368 19.90 -8.61 20.69
CA LYS A 368 20.18 -7.64 21.76
C LYS A 368 21.33 -6.72 21.31
N GLY A 369 21.19 -5.41 21.47
CA GLY A 369 22.20 -4.46 21.01
C GLY A 369 21.94 -3.00 21.39
N ASN A 370 22.64 -2.09 20.72
CA ASN A 370 22.75 -0.67 21.07
C ASN A 370 21.95 0.26 20.14
N ARG A 371 20.76 -0.16 19.69
CA ARG A 371 19.89 0.57 18.76
C ARG A 371 20.54 0.94 17.42
N THR A 372 21.33 0.01 16.86
CA THR A 372 21.97 0.14 15.55
C THR A 372 21.45 -0.89 14.54
N ALA A 373 21.71 -0.65 13.25
CA ALA A 373 21.48 -1.64 12.20
C ALA A 373 22.72 -1.82 11.32
N ARG A 374 22.96 -3.08 10.91
CA ARG A 374 24.06 -3.48 10.04
C ARG A 374 23.61 -4.51 9.01
N ILE A 375 24.24 -4.49 7.84
CA ILE A 375 24.26 -5.61 6.90
C ILE A 375 25.54 -6.39 7.16
N ILE A 376 25.51 -7.72 7.09
CA ILE A 376 26.73 -8.56 7.21
C ILE A 376 27.70 -8.30 6.03
N ASP A 377 29.01 -8.46 6.23
CA ASP A 377 30.05 -8.11 5.23
C ASP A 377 29.86 -8.76 3.83
N LYS A 378 29.20 -9.92 3.79
CA LYS A 378 28.89 -10.68 2.58
C LYS A 378 27.42 -11.08 2.61
N PRO A 379 26.48 -10.16 2.32
CA PRO A 379 25.07 -10.48 2.36
C PRO A 379 24.73 -11.44 1.22
N ARG A 380 23.85 -12.40 1.48
CA ARG A 380 23.34 -13.27 0.42
C ARG A 380 22.38 -12.49 -0.46
N ILE A 381 22.70 -12.33 -1.74
CA ILE A 381 21.73 -11.79 -2.70
C ILE A 381 20.70 -12.86 -3.05
N ILE A 382 19.43 -12.47 -2.98
CA ILE A 382 18.30 -13.22 -3.53
C ILE A 382 17.91 -12.48 -4.81
N GLU A 383 18.34 -13.01 -5.96
CA GLU A 383 17.95 -12.49 -7.27
C GLU A 383 16.44 -12.71 -7.48
N VAL A 384 15.68 -11.61 -7.54
CA VAL A 384 14.23 -11.62 -7.74
C VAL A 384 13.95 -11.48 -9.23
N ALA A 385 13.66 -12.61 -9.86
CA ALA A 385 13.27 -12.67 -11.27
C ALA A 385 11.90 -11.99 -11.50
N PRO A 386 11.67 -11.40 -12.69
CA PRO A 386 10.38 -10.84 -13.06
C PRO A 386 9.22 -11.83 -12.91
N GLN A 387 8.08 -11.33 -12.45
CA GLN A 387 6.82 -12.06 -12.48
C GLN A 387 6.29 -12.03 -13.92
N VAL A 388 6.83 -12.92 -14.77
CA VAL A 388 6.30 -13.16 -16.12
C VAL A 388 4.81 -13.46 -15.99
N ALA A 389 3.98 -12.59 -16.57
CA ALA A 389 2.53 -12.70 -16.47
C ALA A 389 2.04 -13.98 -17.14
N THR A 390 1.84 -15.03 -16.34
CA THR A 390 1.19 -16.29 -16.75
C THR A 390 -0.31 -16.05 -16.90
N GLN A 391 -0.70 -15.25 -17.89
CA GLN A 391 -2.09 -15.12 -18.29
C GLN A 391 -2.45 -16.23 -19.29
N ASN A 392 -3.40 -17.07 -18.87
CA ASN A 392 -4.27 -17.90 -19.71
C ASN A 392 -3.61 -18.92 -20.65
N VAL A 393 -3.27 -20.08 -20.11
CA VAL A 393 -3.64 -21.32 -20.79
C VAL A 393 -5.07 -21.65 -20.36
N ASN A 394 -6.05 -21.32 -21.20
CA ASN A 394 -7.43 -21.76 -20.98
C ASN A 394 -7.47 -23.29 -21.07
N PRO A 395 -8.00 -24.02 -20.06
CA PRO A 395 -8.37 -25.41 -20.26
C PRO A 395 -9.56 -25.45 -21.24
N THR A 396 -9.39 -26.16 -22.35
CA THR A 396 -10.44 -26.35 -23.34
C THR A 396 -11.64 -27.07 -22.73
N PRO A 397 -12.88 -26.58 -22.91
CA PRO A 397 -14.05 -27.22 -22.31
C PRO A 397 -14.46 -28.44 -23.14
N GLY A 398 -14.33 -29.64 -22.55
CA GLY A 398 -15.09 -30.81 -22.97
C GLY A 398 -14.28 -32.07 -23.24
N MET A 399 -14.13 -32.90 -22.19
CA MET A 399 -14.38 -34.34 -22.31
C MET A 399 -14.79 -34.89 -20.94
N LYS A 400 -16.02 -35.43 -20.85
CA LYS A 400 -16.41 -36.32 -19.76
C LYS A 400 -15.92 -37.72 -20.12
N GLY A 401 -15.14 -38.37 -19.26
CA GLY A 401 -14.71 -39.75 -19.52
C GLY A 401 -13.77 -40.28 -18.44
N GLU A 402 -14.32 -41.18 -17.62
CA GLU A 402 -13.66 -42.36 -17.05
C GLU A 402 -12.35 -42.19 -16.23
N TRP A 403 -12.50 -42.41 -14.91
CA TRP A 403 -11.39 -42.79 -14.04
C TRP A 403 -10.96 -44.22 -14.35
N MET A 404 -9.93 -44.40 -15.17
CA MET A 404 -9.17 -45.66 -15.21
C MET A 404 -7.93 -45.54 -14.31
N VAL A 405 -7.83 -46.48 -13.38
CA VAL A 405 -6.59 -46.79 -12.68
C VAL A 405 -5.68 -47.52 -13.66
N THR A 406 -4.43 -47.08 -13.81
CA THR A 406 -3.40 -47.85 -14.51
C THR A 406 -2.09 -47.88 -13.74
N ASP A 407 -1.60 -49.11 -13.62
CA ASP A 407 -0.48 -49.56 -12.82
C ASP A 407 0.87 -48.90 -13.10
N CYS A 408 1.71 -48.95 -12.07
CA CYS A 408 3.13 -48.63 -12.17
C CYS A 408 3.87 -49.76 -12.89
N HIS A 409 4.35 -49.51 -14.11
CA HIS A 409 5.40 -50.32 -14.73
C HIS A 409 6.64 -49.46 -15.01
N GLN A 410 7.72 -49.72 -14.27
CA GLN A 410 9.07 -49.35 -14.68
C GLN A 410 9.91 -50.60 -14.91
N VAL A 411 10.39 -50.69 -16.15
CA VAL A 411 11.78 -50.96 -16.56
C VAL A 411 12.48 -52.22 -16.02
N GLU A 412 12.86 -53.05 -16.99
CA GLU A 412 13.72 -54.22 -16.87
C GLU A 412 15.09 -53.91 -16.25
N SER A 413 15.59 -54.81 -15.40
CA SER A 413 17.03 -55.08 -15.34
C SER A 413 17.28 -56.55 -15.01
N SER A 414 18.29 -57.13 -15.64
CA SER A 414 18.56 -58.57 -15.66
C SER A 414 19.61 -58.99 -14.63
N GLY A 415 19.33 -60.06 -13.87
CA GLY A 415 20.27 -60.63 -12.89
C GLY A 415 19.79 -61.98 -12.37
N ARG A 416 20.71 -62.95 -12.21
CA ARG A 416 20.37 -64.36 -11.93
C ARG A 416 20.60 -64.75 -10.47
N GLY A 417 19.62 -65.45 -9.89
CA GLY A 417 19.84 -66.60 -8.98
C GLY A 417 20.16 -66.32 -7.49
N PRO A 418 19.87 -67.28 -6.57
CA PRO A 418 19.72 -67.03 -5.13
C PRO A 418 20.63 -67.99 -4.28
N PRO A 419 20.37 -68.30 -2.98
CA PRO A 419 19.58 -67.63 -1.93
C PRO A 419 20.40 -67.36 -0.62
N GLU A 420 19.83 -66.67 0.38
CA GLU A 420 19.64 -67.24 1.75
C GLU A 420 18.89 -66.31 2.74
N LEU A 421 18.36 -66.92 3.79
CA LEU A 421 17.39 -66.40 4.78
C LEU A 421 17.98 -65.40 5.79
N LEU A 422 17.15 -64.46 6.29
CA LEU A 422 16.69 -64.47 7.69
C LEU A 422 15.63 -63.40 8.00
N GLU A 423 14.85 -63.65 9.05
CA GLU A 423 13.63 -62.93 9.43
C GLU A 423 13.91 -61.74 10.37
N SER A 424 13.07 -60.70 10.30
CA SER A 424 12.27 -60.25 11.44
C SER A 424 11.40 -59.04 11.08
N ALA A 425 10.16 -59.03 11.56
CA ALA A 425 9.18 -58.00 11.27
C ALA A 425 8.72 -57.30 12.56
N SER A 426 8.37 -56.02 12.46
CA SER A 426 7.51 -55.35 13.43
C SER A 426 6.65 -54.28 12.73
N CYS A 427 5.39 -54.62 12.48
CA CYS A 427 4.35 -53.72 11.98
C CYS A 427 3.35 -53.36 13.09
N CYS A 428 2.46 -52.42 12.76
CA CYS A 428 1.31 -51.88 13.51
C CYS A 428 1.60 -50.59 14.30
N GLY A 429 0.79 -49.53 14.17
CA GLY A 429 -0.34 -49.33 13.24
C GLY A 429 -1.18 -48.12 13.62
N CYS A 430 -1.43 -47.21 12.68
CA CYS A 430 -2.33 -46.08 12.89
C CYS A 430 -3.79 -46.50 12.63
N GLN A 431 -4.73 -45.97 13.42
CA GLN A 431 -6.16 -46.07 13.13
C GLN A 431 -6.87 -44.74 13.39
N PHE A 432 -7.58 -44.27 12.36
CA PHE A 432 -8.52 -43.16 12.43
C PHE A 432 -9.79 -43.58 13.18
N CYS A 433 -10.48 -42.62 13.81
CA CYS A 433 -11.89 -42.80 14.14
C CYS A 433 -12.66 -41.48 14.00
N CYS A 434 -13.57 -41.41 13.02
CA CYS A 434 -14.66 -40.43 13.01
C CYS A 434 -15.85 -41.00 13.78
N SER A 435 -16.64 -40.15 14.43
CA SER A 435 -17.98 -40.50 14.90
C SER A 435 -18.83 -39.23 15.01
N ALA A 436 -19.97 -39.24 14.32
CA ALA A 436 -21.04 -38.27 14.48
C ALA A 436 -22.19 -38.93 15.27
N LEU A 437 -22.95 -38.16 16.04
CA LEU A 437 -24.20 -38.60 16.66
C LEU A 437 -25.16 -37.41 16.80
N GLU A 438 -26.42 -37.63 16.41
CA GLU A 438 -27.52 -36.65 16.53
C GLU A 438 -28.40 -36.94 17.76
N GLY A 439 -28.93 -35.87 18.37
CA GLY A 439 -30.33 -35.78 18.81
C GLY A 439 -30.80 -36.53 20.06
N ALA A 440 -31.22 -35.78 21.10
CA ALA A 440 -32.60 -35.75 21.62
C ALA A 440 -32.73 -35.11 23.02
N GLY A 441 -33.88 -34.47 23.31
CA GLY A 441 -34.43 -34.37 24.67
C GLY A 441 -34.49 -32.98 25.31
N SER A 442 -35.70 -32.49 25.58
CA SER A 442 -35.98 -31.30 26.41
C SER A 442 -36.53 -31.66 27.79
N ARG A 443 -36.36 -30.78 28.80
CA ARG A 443 -37.35 -30.48 29.86
C ARG A 443 -36.90 -29.35 30.81
N ASN A 444 -37.89 -28.79 31.51
CA ASN A 444 -37.81 -27.58 32.35
C ASN A 444 -37.19 -27.82 33.75
N GLY A 445 -36.75 -26.73 34.40
CA GLY A 445 -36.51 -26.64 35.85
C GLY A 445 -36.24 -25.20 36.31
N SER A 446 -36.94 -24.72 37.33
CA SER A 446 -36.91 -23.32 37.82
C SER A 446 -36.72 -23.22 39.35
N ALA A 447 -36.45 -21.99 39.83
CA ALA A 447 -36.22 -21.55 41.22
C ALA A 447 -34.80 -21.82 41.81
N GLY A 448 -34.24 -20.97 42.69
CA GLY A 448 -34.77 -19.71 43.25
C GLY A 448 -33.73 -18.85 44.02
N PHE A 449 -34.15 -17.64 44.40
CA PHE A 449 -33.42 -16.60 45.16
C PHE A 449 -33.39 -16.87 46.69
N PRO A 450 -32.50 -16.21 47.50
CA PRO A 450 -32.85 -14.91 48.12
C PRO A 450 -31.69 -13.87 48.29
N GLY A 451 -32.07 -12.58 48.46
CA GLY A 451 -31.23 -11.49 49.02
C GLY A 451 -31.40 -11.37 50.56
N PRO A 452 -31.27 -10.17 51.23
CA PRO A 452 -31.51 -8.80 50.72
C PRO A 452 -30.67 -7.62 51.38
N ALA A 453 -31.15 -6.38 51.17
CA ALA A 453 -30.91 -5.09 51.88
C ALA A 453 -29.69 -4.21 51.48
N GLY A 454 -29.78 -2.85 51.43
CA GLY A 454 -30.92 -1.93 51.67
C GLY A 454 -30.64 -0.44 51.35
N PHE A 455 -31.69 0.40 51.25
CA PHE A 455 -31.68 1.86 50.95
C PHE A 455 -31.80 2.74 52.22
N PRO A 456 -31.61 4.09 52.12
CA PRO A 456 -32.78 5.01 52.25
C PRO A 456 -32.75 6.24 51.29
N ALA A 457 -33.72 7.17 51.41
CA ALA A 457 -34.15 8.15 50.37
C ALA A 457 -34.54 9.57 50.87
N GLY A 458 -34.85 10.51 49.94
CA GLY A 458 -35.54 11.81 50.15
C GLY A 458 -35.24 12.85 49.03
N SER A 459 -36.17 13.23 48.13
CA SER A 459 -37.17 14.34 48.18
C SER A 459 -36.56 15.77 48.25
N THR A 460 -36.92 16.79 47.46
CA THR A 460 -38.25 17.31 47.02
C THR A 460 -38.24 18.09 45.67
N CYS A 461 -39.36 18.75 45.30
CA CYS A 461 -39.64 19.36 43.99
C CYS A 461 -40.13 20.82 44.11
N SER A 462 -39.90 21.68 43.10
CA SER A 462 -40.58 22.99 42.95
C SER A 462 -40.71 23.45 41.48
N ARG A 463 -41.81 24.16 41.16
CA ARG A 463 -42.19 24.67 39.82
C ARG A 463 -41.98 26.20 39.73
N VAL A 464 -41.70 26.74 38.53
CA VAL A 464 -42.06 28.13 38.15
C VAL A 464 -42.37 28.25 36.64
N ALA A 465 -43.48 28.93 36.31
CA ALA A 465 -43.86 29.49 35.00
C ALA A 465 -45.15 30.35 35.20
N PRO A 466 -45.62 31.23 34.27
CA PRO A 466 -44.90 32.05 33.28
C PRO A 466 -45.37 33.54 33.20
N SER A 467 -44.67 34.37 32.42
CA SER A 467 -45.08 35.66 31.80
C SER A 467 -43.89 36.28 31.03
N LEU A 468 -43.99 37.20 30.06
CA LEU A 468 -45.08 37.66 29.15
C LEU A 468 -44.45 38.26 27.85
N GLY A 469 -45.24 38.79 26.90
CA GLY A 469 -44.76 39.42 25.64
C GLY A 469 -44.83 40.97 25.60
N PRO A 470 -44.86 41.65 24.43
CA PRO A 470 -44.86 41.14 23.03
C PRO A 470 -44.02 41.93 21.97
N ARG A 471 -43.89 41.38 20.74
CA ARG A 471 -44.05 42.02 19.38
C ARG A 471 -43.15 41.45 18.28
N CYS A 472 -43.73 41.18 17.10
CA CYS A 472 -43.05 41.11 15.79
C CYS A 472 -43.30 42.43 15.01
N PRO A 473 -42.53 42.77 13.96
CA PRO A 473 -42.92 42.31 12.61
C PRO A 473 -41.75 42.03 11.64
N GLY A 474 -42.05 41.35 10.51
CA GLY A 474 -41.21 41.35 9.30
C GLY A 474 -40.81 39.94 8.81
N ALA A 475 -41.36 39.50 7.68
CA ALA A 475 -40.98 38.22 7.05
C ALA A 475 -41.11 38.27 5.51
N SER A 476 -40.22 37.53 4.83
CA SER A 476 -40.23 37.16 3.40
C SER A 476 -39.71 38.23 2.40
N PRO A 477 -39.20 37.82 1.20
CA PRO A 477 -39.15 36.46 0.65
C PRO A 477 -37.75 35.96 0.20
N LEU A 478 -37.58 34.63 0.24
CA LEU A 478 -36.58 33.92 -0.58
C LEU A 478 -37.11 33.76 -2.01
N GLN A 479 -36.28 34.05 -3.02
CA GLN A 479 -36.56 33.69 -4.41
C GLN A 479 -35.86 32.38 -4.79
N SER A 480 -36.51 31.63 -5.68
CA SER A 480 -36.08 30.33 -6.18
C SER A 480 -35.59 30.41 -7.61
N PHE A 481 -34.66 29.54 -8.00
CA PHE A 481 -34.60 29.01 -9.37
C PHE A 481 -34.21 27.53 -9.38
N LYS A 482 -34.67 26.81 -10.42
CA LYS A 482 -34.70 25.35 -10.49
C LYS A 482 -33.51 24.78 -11.26
N SER A 483 -33.10 23.55 -10.90
CA SER A 483 -32.46 22.59 -11.79
C SER A 483 -33.18 21.22 -11.68
N PRO A 484 -33.36 20.45 -12.77
CA PRO A 484 -34.21 19.25 -12.76
C PRO A 484 -33.41 17.96 -12.52
N GLY A 485 -34.02 17.01 -11.81
CA GLY A 485 -33.54 15.62 -11.74
C GLY A 485 -33.20 15.10 -10.33
N CYS A 486 -34.20 15.00 -9.45
CA CYS A 486 -34.03 14.32 -8.15
C CYS A 486 -35.12 13.27 -7.95
N GLY A 487 -34.71 12.03 -7.68
CA GLY A 487 -35.57 10.96 -7.19
C GLY A 487 -35.27 10.69 -5.72
N SER A 488 -35.85 11.48 -4.82
CA SER A 488 -35.65 11.36 -3.38
C SER A 488 -36.64 10.37 -2.75
N TRP A 489 -36.13 9.44 -1.95
CA TRP A 489 -36.95 8.60 -1.09
C TRP A 489 -37.34 9.37 0.17
N GLN A 490 -38.64 9.41 0.51
CA GLN A 490 -39.12 9.90 1.79
C GLN A 490 -39.74 8.76 2.61
N LEU A 491 -39.12 8.42 3.73
CA LEU A 491 -39.75 7.63 4.78
C LEU A 491 -40.48 8.58 5.74
N LYS A 492 -41.79 8.36 5.94
CA LYS A 492 -42.58 9.08 6.96
C LYS A 492 -42.73 8.21 8.20
N TRP A 493 -42.40 8.77 9.36
CA TRP A 493 -42.64 8.15 10.67
C TRP A 493 -43.99 8.61 11.21
N ALA A 494 -44.90 7.68 11.51
CA ALA A 494 -46.19 7.97 12.11
C ALA A 494 -46.22 7.55 13.58
N GLN A 495 -46.28 8.52 14.49
CA GLN A 495 -46.38 8.28 15.93
C GLN A 495 -47.82 7.91 16.32
N SER A 496 -48.20 6.64 16.17
CA SER A 496 -49.33 6.05 16.92
C SER A 496 -49.38 4.52 16.99
N THR A 497 -48.71 3.76 16.11
CA THR A 497 -48.93 2.28 16.03
C THR A 497 -47.70 1.38 15.87
N GLY A 498 -46.47 1.91 15.91
CA GLY A 498 -45.29 1.12 16.32
C GLY A 498 -44.86 -0.10 15.48
N LYS A 499 -45.16 -0.18 14.18
CA LYS A 499 -44.58 -1.18 13.26
C LYS A 499 -44.28 -0.60 11.86
N LEU A 500 -43.23 -1.12 11.22
CA LEU A 500 -42.85 -0.86 9.82
C LEU A 500 -43.58 -1.80 8.85
N ILE A 501 -44.02 -1.28 7.70
CA ILE A 501 -44.61 -2.04 6.59
C ILE A 501 -43.91 -1.60 5.29
N ALA A 502 -43.53 -2.56 4.44
CA ALA A 502 -42.91 -2.31 3.15
C ALA A 502 -43.98 -2.07 2.05
N GLY A 503 -43.69 -1.17 1.11
CA GLY A 503 -44.56 -0.87 -0.04
C GLY A 503 -43.94 -1.30 -1.38
N GLU A 504 -44.75 -1.88 -2.26
CA GLU A 504 -44.30 -2.48 -3.52
C GLU A 504 -43.97 -1.48 -4.64
N ARG A 505 -43.29 -1.98 -5.68
CA ARG A 505 -42.66 -1.21 -6.76
C ARG A 505 -43.43 -1.39 -8.08
N THR A 506 -44.05 -0.34 -8.60
CA THR A 506 -44.71 -0.35 -9.93
C THR A 506 -43.72 0.02 -11.06
N PRO A 507 -43.71 -0.72 -12.19
CA PRO A 507 -42.77 -0.47 -13.29
C PRO A 507 -43.27 0.61 -14.29
N PRO A 508 -42.37 1.42 -14.87
CA PRO A 508 -42.74 2.45 -15.85
C PRO A 508 -43.02 1.89 -17.26
N ARG A 509 -43.91 2.56 -18.00
CA ARG A 509 -44.36 2.16 -19.35
C ARG A 509 -43.37 2.50 -20.45
N VAL A 510 -43.30 1.62 -21.46
CA VAL A 510 -42.55 1.82 -22.71
C VAL A 510 -43.28 2.82 -23.62
N LEU A 511 -42.56 3.83 -24.11
CA LEU A 511 -43.02 4.74 -25.17
C LEU A 511 -42.36 4.35 -26.51
N LYS A 512 -43.19 3.91 -27.47
CA LYS A 512 -42.76 3.65 -28.85
C LYS A 512 -42.68 4.97 -29.62
N CYS A 513 -41.56 5.20 -30.32
CA CYS A 513 -41.43 6.31 -31.25
C CYS A 513 -41.86 5.85 -32.66
N THR A 514 -42.95 6.40 -33.20
CA THR A 514 -43.43 6.13 -34.56
C THR A 514 -42.94 7.18 -35.55
N LYS A 515 -42.46 6.73 -36.71
CA LYS A 515 -42.04 7.59 -37.83
C LYS A 515 -43.21 8.42 -38.38
N GLN A 516 -42.96 9.69 -38.69
CA GLN A 516 -43.65 10.41 -39.76
C GLN A 516 -42.63 11.21 -40.58
N ALA A 517 -42.82 11.21 -41.90
CA ALA A 517 -41.91 11.85 -42.85
C ALA A 517 -42.65 12.98 -43.56
N HIS A 518 -41.98 14.11 -43.81
CA HIS A 518 -42.37 15.08 -44.84
C HIS A 518 -41.15 15.74 -45.51
N LYS A 519 -41.39 16.31 -46.69
CA LYS A 519 -40.40 16.53 -47.76
C LYS A 519 -39.74 17.91 -47.80
N CYS A 520 -38.48 17.91 -48.24
CA CYS A 520 -37.80 18.81 -49.20
C CYS A 520 -38.10 20.32 -49.25
N LYS A 521 -37.02 21.11 -49.08
CA LYS A 521 -36.50 22.27 -49.87
C LYS A 521 -35.54 23.05 -48.94
N GLY A 522 -34.41 23.62 -49.34
CA GLY A 522 -33.72 23.70 -50.63
C GLY A 522 -32.87 24.99 -50.67
N THR A 523 -31.57 24.87 -51.01
CA THR A 523 -30.63 25.96 -51.41
C THR A 523 -30.58 27.26 -50.60
N ALA A 524 -29.47 27.49 -49.90
CA ALA A 524 -28.45 28.50 -50.26
C ALA A 524 -27.16 28.22 -49.48
#